data_AF-A0A7C7L2C8-F1
#
_entry.id   AF-A0A7C7L2C8-F1
#
_cell.length_a   1.000
_cell.length_b   1.000
_cell.length_c   1.000
_cell.angle_alpha   90.00
_cell.angle_beta   90.00
_cell.angle_gamma   90.00
#
_symmetry.space_group_name_H-M   'P 1'
#
loop_
_entity.id
_entity.type
_entity.pdbx_description
1 polymer ?
#
loop_
_entity_poly.entity_id
_entity_poly.type
_entity_poly.pdbx_seq_one_letter_code
_entity_poly.pdbx_strand_id
1 'polypeptide(L)'
;MRDYRASSNRLHAHLLSRQLPMSDGVEVKDMKLTIVGAGSPLFTPKLLWDIATCGYEWLQDTTLCLHDIDAQRLDMMTAYAKRVWEVCNFTMPIASSVNRDEALADADFAIVNIGWGADADRC
;
A
#
# COMPACT_ATOMS: atom_id res chain seq x y z
N MET A 1 29.25 1.11 22.28
CA MET A 1 28.68 2.42 22.64
C MET A 1 29.45 3.49 21.90
N ARG A 2 28.98 3.94 20.73
CA ARG A 2 29.54 5.07 19.98
C ARG A 2 28.36 5.85 19.39
N ASP A 3 28.22 7.07 19.87
CA ASP A 3 27.24 8.05 19.43
C ASP A 3 27.53 8.46 17.99
N TYR A 4 26.51 8.38 17.12
CA TYR A 4 26.54 8.91 15.76
C TYR A 4 25.36 9.85 15.57
N ARG A 5 25.37 10.95 16.32
CA ARG A 5 24.54 12.13 16.07
C ARG A 5 25.41 13.23 15.48
N ALA A 6 24.92 13.77 14.38
CA ALA A 6 25.30 15.04 13.78
C ALA A 6 26.63 15.09 13.01
N SER A 7 26.63 14.63 11.75
CA SER A 7 27.38 15.29 10.66
C SER A 7 27.09 14.65 9.29
N SER A 8 25.93 14.94 8.67
CA SER A 8 25.82 14.89 7.20
C SER A 8 24.59 15.63 6.64
N ASN A 9 24.22 16.76 7.23
CA ASN A 9 23.10 17.61 6.78
C ASN A 9 23.48 18.55 5.62
N ARG A 10 24.21 18.06 4.60
CA ARG A 10 24.48 18.89 3.40
C ARG A 10 24.16 18.20 2.07
N LEU A 11 24.10 16.88 2.01
CA LEU A 11 23.73 16.16 0.78
C LEU A 11 22.26 15.75 0.73
N HIS A 12 21.58 15.65 1.89
CA HIS A 12 20.14 15.40 1.93
C HIS A 12 19.31 16.59 1.40
N ALA A 13 19.78 17.83 1.57
CA ALA A 13 19.04 19.03 1.13
C ALA A 13 19.04 19.24 -0.39
N HIS A 14 20.04 18.72 -1.12
CA HIS A 14 20.17 19.01 -2.55
C HIS A 14 19.36 18.05 -3.45
N LEU A 15 19.01 16.86 -2.95
CA LEU A 15 18.10 15.94 -3.65
C LEU A 15 16.63 16.22 -3.34
N LEU A 16 16.38 16.98 -2.27
CA LEU A 16 15.07 17.51 -1.91
C LEU A 16 14.67 18.70 -2.81
N SER A 17 15.57 19.41 -3.51
CA SER A 17 15.15 20.51 -4.40
C SER A 17 14.42 20.09 -5.70
N ARG A 18 14.33 18.78 -5.97
CA ARG A 18 13.41 18.21 -6.96
C ARG A 18 12.07 17.76 -6.36
N GLN A 19 11.82 18.16 -5.11
CA GLN A 19 10.56 17.98 -4.41
C GLN A 19 9.42 18.50 -5.27
N LEU A 20 8.50 17.56 -5.52
CA LEU A 20 7.07 17.79 -5.69
C LEU A 20 6.65 19.04 -4.92
N PRO A 21 5.76 19.89 -5.47
CA PRO A 21 5.36 21.13 -4.84
C PRO A 21 4.94 20.85 -3.40
N MET A 22 5.74 21.36 -2.45
CA MET A 22 5.30 21.60 -1.09
C MET A 22 4.20 22.65 -1.23
N SER A 23 2.96 22.19 -1.28
CA SER A 23 1.80 23.07 -1.34
C SER A 23 1.45 23.48 0.07
N ASP A 24 1.77 24.73 0.37
CA ASP A 24 1.02 25.55 1.32
C ASP A 24 -0.48 25.23 1.22
N GLY A 25 -1.05 24.63 2.27
CA GLY A 25 -2.49 24.50 2.43
C GLY A 25 -3.24 23.49 1.56
N VAL A 26 -2.62 22.38 1.13
CA VAL A 26 -3.42 21.24 0.62
C VAL A 26 -3.96 20.47 1.82
N GLU A 27 -5.27 20.58 2.00
CA GLU A 27 -6.06 19.67 2.83
C GLU A 27 -5.72 18.23 2.42
N VAL A 28 -5.03 17.49 3.31
CA VAL A 28 -4.70 16.09 3.07
C VAL A 28 -6.02 15.33 3.13
N LYS A 29 -6.65 15.19 1.97
CA LYS A 29 -7.80 14.30 1.78
C LYS A 29 -7.39 12.90 2.23
N ASP A 30 -8.28 12.20 2.93
CA ASP A 30 -8.13 10.76 3.24
C ASP A 30 -7.88 10.02 1.92
N MET A 31 -6.62 9.73 1.61
CA MET A 31 -6.26 9.11 0.33
C MET A 31 -6.66 7.65 0.36
N LYS A 32 -7.21 7.14 -0.75
CA LYS A 32 -7.59 5.73 -0.87
C LYS A 32 -6.83 5.04 -2.00
N LEU A 33 -6.04 4.03 -1.63
CA LEU A 33 -5.34 3.13 -2.54
C LEU A 33 -6.10 1.81 -2.63
N THR A 34 -6.57 1.45 -3.82
CA THR A 34 -7.31 0.19 -4.05
C THR A 34 -6.47 -0.79 -4.85
N ILE A 35 -6.37 -2.04 -4.39
CA ILE A 35 -5.76 -3.14 -5.14
C ILE A 35 -6.88 -4.04 -5.67
N VAL A 36 -7.07 -4.06 -6.98
CA VAL A 36 -8.04 -4.90 -7.69
C VAL A 36 -7.36 -6.22 -8.07
N GLY A 37 -7.94 -7.37 -7.71
CA GLY A 37 -7.27 -8.67 -7.84
C GLY A 37 -6.31 -8.96 -6.67
N ALA A 38 -6.63 -8.42 -5.48
CA ALA A 38 -5.81 -8.57 -4.29
C ALA A 38 -5.61 -10.03 -3.87
N GLY A 39 -6.51 -10.95 -4.24
CA GLY A 39 -6.40 -12.37 -3.95
C GLY A 39 -5.26 -13.09 -4.67
N SER A 40 -4.49 -12.41 -5.53
CA SER A 40 -3.33 -12.99 -6.21
C SER A 40 -2.18 -13.34 -5.23
N PRO A 41 -1.82 -14.62 -5.06
CA PRO A 41 -0.75 -15.02 -4.15
C PRO A 41 0.64 -14.70 -4.69
N LEU A 42 0.78 -14.44 -6.00
CA LEU A 42 2.05 -14.17 -6.64
C LEU A 42 2.46 -12.70 -6.56
N PHE A 43 1.48 -11.78 -6.60
CA PHE A 43 1.78 -10.36 -6.75
C PHE A 43 1.45 -9.55 -5.49
N THR A 44 0.31 -9.78 -4.86
CA THR A 44 -0.14 -8.94 -3.73
C THR A 44 0.77 -9.01 -2.51
N PRO A 45 1.29 -10.19 -2.09
CA PRO A 45 2.16 -10.26 -0.91
C PRO A 45 3.41 -9.38 -1.03
N LYS A 46 4.06 -9.41 -2.20
CA LYS A 46 5.24 -8.59 -2.45
C LYS A 46 4.91 -7.11 -2.46
N LEU A 47 3.80 -6.73 -3.10
CA LEU A 47 3.35 -5.35 -3.13
C LEU A 47 3.08 -4.79 -1.73
N LEU A 48 2.45 -5.58 -0.85
CA LEU A 48 2.21 -5.19 0.54
C LEU A 48 3.51 -4.98 1.31
N TRP A 49 4.50 -5.87 1.12
CA TRP A 49 5.84 -5.68 1.69
C TRP A 49 6.54 -4.42 1.19
N ASP A 50 6.48 -4.17 -0.12
CA ASP A 50 7.10 -2.99 -0.73
C ASP A 50 6.45 -1.70 -0.19
N ILE A 51 5.11 -1.68 -0.03
CA ILE A 51 4.38 -0.57 0.60
C ILE A 51 4.83 -0.37 2.05
N ALA A 52 4.95 -1.43 2.85
CA ALA A 52 5.34 -1.32 4.25
C ALA A 52 6.81 -0.90 4.47
N THR A 53 7.69 -1.17 3.49
CA THR A 53 9.16 -0.99 3.64
C THR A 53 9.73 0.18 2.85
N CYS A 54 8.95 0.81 1.96
CA CYS A 54 9.41 1.93 1.13
C CYS A 54 9.82 3.19 1.91
N GLY A 55 9.46 3.31 3.20
CA GLY A 55 9.94 4.35 4.10
C GLY A 55 9.23 5.70 3.99
N TYR A 56 8.09 5.76 3.31
CA TYR A 56 7.27 6.99 3.21
C TYR A 56 6.23 7.06 4.33
N GLU A 57 6.36 8.01 5.23
CA GLU A 57 5.46 8.17 6.39
C GLU A 57 4.03 8.56 5.99
N TRP A 58 3.86 9.37 4.93
CA TRP A 58 2.55 9.83 4.43
C TRP A 58 1.62 8.69 3.98
N LEU A 59 2.18 7.51 3.69
CA LEU A 59 1.37 6.34 3.36
C LEU A 59 0.56 5.84 4.56
N GLN A 60 0.98 6.10 5.79
CA GLN A 60 0.24 5.68 6.98
C GLN A 60 -1.12 6.40 7.11
N ASP A 61 -1.25 7.58 6.50
CA ASP A 61 -2.49 8.36 6.46
C ASP A 61 -3.40 7.98 5.26
N THR A 62 -3.01 6.97 4.47
CA THR A 62 -3.78 6.45 3.33
C THR A 62 -4.61 5.25 3.76
N THR A 63 -5.80 5.02 3.20
CA THR A 63 -6.54 3.78 3.37
C THR A 63 -6.22 2.80 2.24
N LEU A 64 -5.80 1.59 2.60
CA LEU A 64 -5.65 0.47 1.67
C LEU A 64 -6.99 -0.27 1.55
N CYS A 65 -7.51 -0.38 0.33
CA CYS A 65 -8.67 -1.21 0.01
C CYS A 65 -8.26 -2.41 -0.83
N LEU A 66 -8.50 -3.62 -0.35
CA LEU A 66 -8.27 -4.86 -1.08
C LEU A 66 -9.56 -5.32 -1.73
N HIS A 67 -9.51 -5.60 -3.03
CA HIS A 67 -10.65 -6.11 -3.77
C HIS A 67 -10.29 -7.38 -4.53
N ASP A 68 -11.14 -8.39 -4.38
CA ASP A 68 -11.13 -9.60 -5.21
C ASP A 68 -12.56 -10.17 -5.30
N ILE A 69 -12.85 -10.89 -6.38
CA ILE A 69 -14.15 -11.57 -6.54
C ILE A 69 -14.23 -12.85 -5.71
N ASP A 70 -13.08 -13.43 -5.36
CA ASP A 70 -12.97 -14.61 -4.52
C ASP A 70 -12.79 -14.19 -3.05
N ALA A 71 -13.88 -14.33 -2.27
CA ALA A 71 -13.91 -13.96 -0.86
C ALA A 71 -12.85 -14.72 -0.02
N GLN A 72 -12.60 -16.00 -0.34
CA GLN A 72 -11.66 -16.82 0.43
C GLN A 72 -10.22 -16.33 0.24
N ARG A 73 -9.86 -16.00 -1.01
CA ARG A 73 -8.55 -15.41 -1.31
C ARG A 73 -8.41 -14.02 -0.71
N LEU A 74 -9.49 -13.23 -0.74
CA LEU A 74 -9.51 -11.89 -0.16
C LEU A 74 -9.31 -11.91 1.36
N ASP A 75 -9.97 -12.82 2.07
CA ASP A 75 -9.82 -12.99 3.52
C ASP A 75 -8.38 -13.38 3.89
N MET A 76 -7.82 -14.34 3.16
CA MET A 76 -6.42 -14.75 3.33
C MET A 76 -5.47 -13.56 3.13
N MET A 77 -5.66 -12.78 2.07
CA MET A 77 -4.80 -11.64 1.78
C MET A 77 -4.98 -10.49 2.78
N THR A 78 -6.20 -10.30 3.29
CA THR A 78 -6.49 -9.31 4.32
C THR A 78 -5.78 -9.67 5.63
N ALA A 79 -5.81 -10.95 6.02
CA ALA A 79 -5.05 -11.44 7.16
C ALA A 79 -3.53 -11.29 6.96
N TYR A 80 -3.03 -11.58 5.75
CA TYR A 80 -1.64 -11.38 5.40
C TYR A 80 -1.21 -9.90 5.50
N ALA A 81 -2.00 -8.98 4.94
CA ALA A 81 -1.73 -7.55 4.99
C ALA A 81 -1.64 -7.04 6.44
N LYS A 82 -2.59 -7.42 7.29
CA LYS A 82 -2.56 -7.11 8.73
C LYS A 82 -1.28 -7.63 9.38
N ARG A 83 -0.87 -8.85 9.05
CA ARG A 83 0.36 -9.44 9.59
C ARG A 83 1.62 -8.70 9.15
N VAL A 84 1.70 -8.28 7.89
CA VAL A 84 2.83 -7.47 7.40
C VAL A 84 2.88 -6.14 8.16
N TRP A 85 1.73 -5.49 8.39
CA TRP A 85 1.66 -4.23 9.11
C TRP A 85 2.16 -4.37 10.55
N GLU A 86 1.75 -5.42 11.24
CA GLU A 86 2.23 -5.73 12.59
C GLU A 86 3.76 -5.90 12.62
N VAL A 87 4.32 -6.65 11.66
CA VAL A 87 5.77 -6.93 11.60
C VAL A 87 6.58 -5.68 11.25
N CYS A 88 6.06 -4.84 10.37
CA CYS A 88 6.70 -3.60 9.94
C CYS A 88 6.39 -2.40 10.84
N ASN A 89 5.58 -2.58 11.89
CA ASN A 89 5.07 -1.50 12.75
C ASN A 89 4.44 -0.36 11.93
N PHE A 90 3.59 -0.73 10.98
CA PHE A 90 2.94 0.15 10.02
C PHE A 90 1.43 0.23 10.29
N THR A 91 0.84 1.42 10.20
CA THR A 91 -0.50 1.70 10.77
C THR A 91 -1.56 2.06 9.74
N MET A 92 -1.26 1.94 8.44
CA MET A 92 -2.19 2.26 7.37
C MET A 92 -3.51 1.47 7.49
N PRO A 93 -4.70 2.10 7.52
CA PRO A 93 -5.98 1.41 7.58
C PRO A 93 -6.18 0.41 6.44
N ILE A 94 -6.78 -0.75 6.74
CA ILE A 94 -7.06 -1.81 5.75
C ILE A 94 -8.57 -2.05 5.69
N ALA A 95 -9.13 -1.90 4.50
CA ALA A 95 -10.49 -2.29 4.13
C ALA A 95 -10.44 -3.41 3.07
N SER A 96 -11.49 -4.21 2.98
CA SER A 96 -11.65 -5.22 1.93
C SER A 96 -13.10 -5.28 1.46
N SER A 97 -13.31 -5.50 0.15
CA SER A 97 -14.65 -5.72 -0.42
C SER A 97 -14.61 -6.63 -1.64
N VAL A 98 -15.61 -7.50 -1.77
CA VAL A 98 -15.86 -8.32 -2.96
C VAL A 98 -16.63 -7.57 -4.05
N ASN A 99 -17.20 -6.42 -3.71
CA ASN A 99 -17.88 -5.55 -4.65
C ASN A 99 -16.89 -4.53 -5.21
N ARG A 100 -16.70 -4.55 -6.52
CA ARG A 100 -15.76 -3.67 -7.21
C ARG A 100 -16.15 -2.20 -7.09
N ASP A 101 -17.44 -1.89 -7.16
CA ASP A 101 -17.90 -0.50 -7.18
C ASP A 101 -17.69 0.14 -5.80
N GLU A 102 -17.91 -0.62 -4.72
CA GLU A 102 -17.57 -0.21 -3.35
C GLU A 102 -16.07 -0.05 -3.13
N ALA A 103 -15.28 -0.98 -3.68
CA ALA A 103 -13.82 -0.91 -3.57
C ALA A 103 -13.25 0.32 -4.28
N LEU A 104 -13.75 0.64 -5.47
CA LEU A 104 -13.28 1.77 -6.27
C LEU A 104 -13.93 3.11 -5.90
N ALA A 105 -15.02 3.11 -5.13
CA ALA A 105 -15.63 4.34 -4.64
C ALA A 105 -14.60 5.20 -3.90
N ASP A 106 -14.44 6.46 -4.31
CA ASP A 106 -13.50 7.42 -3.73
C ASP A 106 -12.01 7.01 -3.79
N ALA A 107 -11.64 6.02 -4.59
CA ALA A 107 -10.24 5.63 -4.76
C ALA A 107 -9.46 6.69 -5.56
N ASP A 108 -8.40 7.23 -4.97
CA ASP A 108 -7.48 8.14 -5.67
C ASP A 108 -6.51 7.35 -6.56
N PHE A 109 -6.17 6.13 -6.13
CA PHE A 109 -5.29 5.23 -6.88
C PHE A 109 -5.88 3.82 -6.96
N ALA A 110 -5.74 3.20 -8.12
CA ALA A 110 -6.11 1.80 -8.33
C ALA A 110 -4.92 1.03 -8.95
N ILE A 111 -4.45 0.01 -8.24
CA ILE A 111 -3.49 -0.97 -8.75
C ILE A 111 -4.26 -2.20 -9.20
N VAL A 112 -4.25 -2.47 -10.50
CA VAL A 112 -4.97 -3.60 -11.08
C VAL A 112 -4.01 -4.77 -11.27
N ASN A 113 -4.26 -5.83 -10.53
CA ASN A 113 -3.38 -6.99 -10.38
C ASN A 113 -4.13 -8.30 -10.66
N ILE A 114 -4.91 -8.29 -11.74
CA ILE A 114 -5.78 -9.40 -12.14
C ILE A 114 -5.02 -10.42 -13.00
N GLY A 115 -5.07 -11.69 -12.62
CA GLY A 115 -4.59 -12.81 -13.42
C GLY A 115 -5.77 -13.67 -13.88
N TRP A 116 -6.33 -13.39 -15.06
CA TRP A 116 -7.41 -14.21 -15.61
C TRP A 116 -6.85 -15.53 -16.14
N GLY A 117 -7.39 -16.66 -15.69
CA GLY A 117 -7.03 -18.00 -16.19
C GLY A 117 -5.71 -18.60 -15.68
N ALA A 118 -4.91 -17.87 -14.89
CA ALA A 118 -3.60 -18.36 -14.41
C ALA A 118 -3.68 -19.60 -13.49
N ASP A 119 -4.83 -19.85 -12.87
CA ASP A 119 -5.09 -21.04 -12.04
C ASP A 119 -5.86 -22.15 -12.78
N ALA A 120 -6.33 -21.90 -14.01
CA ALA A 120 -7.08 -22.90 -14.79
C ALA A 120 -6.17 -24.03 -15.31
N ASP A 121 -4.84 -23.82 -15.32
CA ASP A 121 -3.83 -24.77 -15.79
C ASP A 121 -3.17 -25.60 -14.65
N ARG A 122 -3.73 -25.57 -13.43
CA ARG A 122 -3.23 -26.34 -12.27
C ARG A 122 -4.09 -27.56 -11.89
N CYS A 123 -4.92 -28.06 -12.80
CA CYS A 123 -5.62 -29.34 -12.66
C CYS A 123 -5.01 -30.43 -13.54
#